data_AF-A0A451A430-F1
#
_entry.id   AF-A0A451A430-F1
#
_cell.length_a   1.000
_cell.length_b   1.000
_cell.length_c   1.000
_cell.angle_alpha   90.00
_cell.angle_beta   90.00
_cell.angle_gamma   90.00
#
_symmetry.space_group_name_H-M   'P 1'
#
loop_
_entity.id
_entity.type
_entity.pdbx_description
1 polymer ?
#
loop_
_entity_poly.entity_id
_entity_poly.type
_entity_poly.pdbx_seq_one_letter_code
_entity_poly.pdbx_strand_id
1 'polypeptide(L)' 'MELKPLYRCVAALDVHQAKLTVCVLHEDEAGEVQTELREFGDFIKRP' A
#
# COMPACT_ATOMS: atom_id res chain seq x y z
N MET A 1 -10.78 -3.12 27.58
CA MET A 1 -9.34 -3.19 27.27
C MET A 1 -9.17 -2.60 25.89
N GLU A 2 -8.33 -1.57 25.76
CA GLU A 2 -8.08 -0.90 24.48
C GLU A 2 -6.85 -1.52 23.83
N LEU A 3 -7.04 -2.20 22.69
CA LEU A 3 -5.94 -2.78 21.92
C LEU A 3 -5.29 -1.66 21.12
N LYS A 4 -4.02 -1.37 21.39
CA LYS A 4 -3.26 -0.40 20.58
C LYS A 4 -2.87 -1.05 19.25
N PRO A 5 -3.26 -0.47 18.10
CA PRO A 5 -2.81 -0.96 16.81
C PRO A 5 -1.28 -0.87 16.72
N LEU A 6 -0.63 -1.97 16.37
CA LEU A 6 0.83 -2.06 16.20
C LEU A 6 1.31 -1.33 14.95
N TYR A 7 0.48 -1.31 13.91
CA TYR A 7 0.74 -0.65 12.64
C TYR A 7 -0.53 0.07 12.19
N ARG A 8 -0.43 1.38 11.98
CA ARG A 8 -1.52 2.21 11.43
C ARG A 8 -1.43 2.37 9.92
N CYS A 9 -0.50 1.67 9.28
CA CYS A 9 -0.31 1.68 7.84
C CYS A 9 0.24 0.32 7.40
N VAL A 10 -0.37 -0.26 6.37
CA VAL A 10 0.06 -1.48 5.71
C VAL A 10 0.06 -1.25 4.20
N ALA A 11 1.07 -1.78 3.53
CA ALA A 11 1.17 -1.72 2.07
C ALA A 11 1.24 -3.14 1.51
N ALA A 12 0.36 -3.46 0.57
CA ALA A 12 0.38 -4.68 -0.23
C ALA A 12 1.02 -4.37 -1.59
N LEU A 13 1.87 -5.28 -2.05
CA LEU A 13 2.57 -5.19 -3.32
C LEU A 13 2.20 -6.40 -4.18
N ASP A 14 1.66 -6.14 -5.37
CA ASP A 14 1.44 -7.15 -6.40
C ASP A 14 2.34 -6.88 -7.60
N VAL A 15 2.99 -7.94 -8.11
CA VAL A 15 3.89 -7.87 -9.25
C VAL A 15 3.39 -8.86 -10.29
N HIS A 16 2.86 -8.35 -11.40
CA HIS A 16 2.34 -9.17 -12.48
C HIS A 16 2.79 -8.63 -13.84
N GLN A 17 3.43 -9.48 -14.66
CA GLN A 17 3.84 -9.15 -16.03
C GLN A 17 4.55 -7.78 -16.18
N ALA A 18 5.56 -7.53 -15.34
CA ALA A 18 6.32 -6.27 -15.33
C ALA A 18 5.50 -5.00 -14.97
N LYS A 19 4.32 -5.18 -14.39
CA LYS A 19 3.54 -4.12 -13.75
C LYS A 19 3.58 -4.31 -12.24
N LEU A 20 3.74 -3.20 -11.52
CA LEU A 20 3.75 -3.15 -10.07
C LEU A 20 2.49 -2.44 -9.58
N THR A 21 1.71 -3.11 -8.75
CA THR A 21 0.50 -2.54 -8.14
C THR A 21 0.71 -2.44 -6.63
N VAL A 22 0.53 -1.25 -6.08
CA VAL A 22 0.67 -0.97 -4.65
C VAL A 22 -0.69 -0.57 -4.10
N CYS A 23 -1.15 -1.25 -3.05
CA CYS A 23 -2.31 -0.84 -2.27
C CYS A 23 -1.86 -0.48 -0.86
N VAL A 24 -2.14 0.73 -0.41
CA VAL A 24 -1.83 1.21 0.94
C VAL A 24 -3.13 1.36 1.70
N LEU A 25 -3.22 0.71 2.86
CA LEU A 25 -4.28 0.92 3.83
C LEU A 25 -3.68 1.61 5.04
N HIS A 26 -4.22 2.76 5.45
CA HIS A 26 -3.76 3.45 6.65
C HIS A 26 -4.92 4.06 7.43
N GLU A 27 -4.74 4.16 8.74
CA GLU A 27 -5.69 4.80 9.65
C GLU A 27 -5.31 6.28 9.80
N ASP A 28 -6.25 7.19 9.54
CA ASP A 28 -6.04 8.62 9.68
C ASP A 28 -6.19 9.11 11.13
N GLU A 29 -6.06 10.42 11.36
CA GLU A 29 -6.17 11.00 12.71
C GLU A 29 -7.59 10.88 13.30
N ALA A 30 -8.61 10.66 12.47
CA ALA A 30 -9.98 10.42 12.91
C ALA A 30 -10.26 8.94 13.21
N GLY A 31 -9.29 8.05 12.96
CA GLY A 31 -9.46 6.60 13.12
C GLY A 31 -10.12 5.93 11.92
N GLU A 32 -10.28 6.62 10.79
CA GLU A 32 -10.88 6.05 9.58
C GLU A 32 -9.81 5.39 8.71
N VAL A 33 -10.17 4.26 8.08
CA VAL A 33 -9.29 3.53 7.18
C VAL A 33 -9.35 4.13 5.79
N GLN A 34 -8.23 4.71 5.37
CA GLN A 34 -8.00 5.24 4.03
C GLN A 34 -7.33 4.19 3.15
N THR A 35 -7.72 4.14 1.88
CA THR A 35 -7.17 3.21 0.88
C THR A 35 -6.59 3.99 -0.31
N GLU A 36 -5.32 3.76 -0.63
CA GLU A 36 -4.67 4.30 -1.82
C GLU A 36 -4.19 3.19 -2.73
N LEU A 37 -4.62 3.20 -4.00
CA LEU A 37 -4.12 2.29 -5.03
C LEU A 37 -3.23 3.07 -6.01
N ARG A 38 -2.02 2.56 -6.25
CA ARG A 38 -1.08 3.11 -7.23
C ARG A 38 -0.56 2.02 -8.13
N GLU A 39 -0.59 2.30 -9.43
CA GLU A 39 -0.07 1.42 -10.46
C GLU A 39 1.19 2.03 -11.06
N PHE A 40 2.26 1.24 -11.11
CA PHE A 40 3.52 1.61 -11.75
C PHE A 40 3.73 0.67 -12.94
N GLY A 41 3.73 1.25 -14.14
CA GLY A 41 4.03 0.55 -15.39
C GLY A 41 5.52 0.55 -15.69
N ASP A 42 5.93 -0.47 -16.45
CA ASP A 42 7.24 -0.65 -17.09
C ASP A 42 8.45 -0.58 -16.16
N PHE A 43 8.92 -1.76 -15.73
CA PHE A 43 10.28 -1.87 -15.22
C PHE A 43 11.26 -1.48 -16.33
N ILE A 44 11.89 -0.32 -16.19
CA ILE A 44 12.99 0.11 -17.07
C ILE A 44 14.11 -0.92 -16.94
N LYS A 45 14.39 -1.67 -18.02
CA LYS A 45 15.62 -2.47 -18.11
C LYS A 45 16.80 -1.49 -18.06
N ARG A 46 17.65 -1.62 -17.04
CA ARG A 46 18.94 -0.93 -17.04
C ARG A 46 19.82 -1.54 -18.15
N PRO A 47 20.52 -0.71 -18.97
CA PRO A 47 21.42 -1.18 -20.01
C PRO A 47 22.63 -1.92 -19.43
#